data_AF-C5P7S7-F1
#
_entry.id   AF-C5P7S7-F1
#
_cell.length_a   1.000
_cell.length_b   1.000
_cell.length_c   1.000
_cell.angle_alpha   90.00
_cell.angle_beta   90.00
_cell.angle_gamma   90.00
#
_symmetry.space_group_name_H-M   'P 1'
#
loop_
_entity.id
_entity.type
_entity.pdbx_description
1 polymer ?
#
loop_
_entity_poly.entity_id
_entity_poly.type
_entity_poly.pdbx_seq_one_letter_code
_entity_poly.pdbx_strand_id
1 'polypeptide(L)'
;MGSTLPEELIASISQQWHCRDLQIRQLITLLCPTLPSPPAIFIHGPQGSGKSSVVRTILEEYGRHAGCGSQPNVSSKDTMRKRKQKGVQGPPGDHSTKALFLSSTIRVAECITARHLLVKIVTSVIAAIQNATWPVFSDGAEKEWLKIIDTVRCEHVSTLPAVLSGILGKTRCEKYVLLLDGVDELREGGQMLLAALARMGEMVPSLCVIFASRFTPRPLFLQVAGVPHIYFPPYSRNEMLAILSRLLPPPVADLPEEIATKLYSLFLATLYDSLVGPAAGTVPFFRSASEKLWPKFVSPIVNQENPPGGEWDFSKLLVKNRALFQQQGEHILVHHIVSETPSSTTNGTSSLTKTTIQLPAFPYLPTLVLTAAFLAAYIPQRLDTVFFSKFTSSKKKRIRRRGRFNLASQLQGQDQDFDDPIQTPTKSSKRSGAQSRVTKSTPASSLSLLGSRKGITNFLTPRPFSLERLLAIYHAIDPNPSLVALPVADAISPEIATLQRLRLLVPASSAAAASGGAIDGGEKWCLNVNITVSSSASVNEGWIVEMARGIGVDIDEYLAID
;
A
#
# COMPACT_ATOMS: atom_id res chain seq x y z
N MET A 1 4.84 -48.40 -9.78
CA MET A 1 5.60 -47.71 -8.72
C MET A 1 6.60 -46.78 -9.39
N GLY A 2 6.47 -45.48 -9.18
CA GLY A 2 7.32 -44.47 -9.83
C GLY A 2 7.08 -43.06 -9.27
N SER A 3 6.74 -42.96 -7.99
CA SER A 3 6.79 -41.69 -7.28
C SER A 3 8.25 -41.48 -6.89
N THR A 4 8.89 -40.44 -7.42
CA THR A 4 10.16 -39.93 -6.90
C THR A 4 10.03 -39.74 -5.38
N LEU A 5 11.09 -40.07 -4.65
CA LEU A 5 11.09 -39.95 -3.20
C LEU A 5 10.80 -38.49 -2.83
N PRO A 6 9.96 -38.21 -1.83
CA PRO A 6 9.71 -36.86 -1.34
C PRO A 6 11.00 -36.07 -1.11
N GLU A 7 12.10 -36.75 -0.75
CA GLU A 7 13.41 -36.16 -0.50
C GLU A 7 14.11 -35.59 -1.73
N GLU A 8 13.98 -36.20 -2.90
CA GLU A 8 14.56 -35.69 -4.16
C GLU A 8 13.85 -34.40 -4.60
N LEU A 9 12.53 -34.37 -4.43
CA LEU A 9 11.71 -33.18 -4.70
C LEU A 9 12.01 -32.05 -3.71
N ILE A 10 12.21 -32.38 -2.44
CA ILE A 10 12.66 -31.40 -1.43
C ILE A 10 13.99 -30.80 -1.87
N ALA A 11 14.96 -31.61 -2.31
CA ALA A 11 16.27 -31.13 -2.72
C ALA A 11 16.20 -30.20 -3.95
N SER A 12 15.43 -30.55 -4.98
CA SER A 12 15.30 -29.72 -6.19
C SER A 12 14.62 -28.38 -5.89
N ILE A 13 13.53 -28.39 -5.10
CA ILE A 13 12.79 -27.16 -4.77
C ILE A 13 13.59 -26.29 -3.79
N SER A 14 14.34 -26.89 -2.86
CA SER A 14 15.19 -26.14 -1.92
C SER A 14 16.39 -25.47 -2.62
N GLN A 15 16.87 -26.02 -3.74
CA GLN A 15 17.86 -25.36 -4.61
C GLN A 15 17.28 -24.13 -5.35
N GLN A 16 15.99 -24.13 -5.66
CA GLN A 16 15.33 -22.98 -6.28
C GLN A 16 14.93 -21.94 -5.24
N TRP A 17 14.39 -22.38 -4.10
CA TRP A 17 13.83 -21.55 -3.04
C TRP A 17 14.61 -21.72 -1.74
N HIS A 18 15.72 -21.00 -1.64
CA HIS A 18 16.61 -21.04 -0.49
C HIS A 18 15.96 -20.55 0.81
N CYS A 19 16.45 -21.08 1.93
CA CYS A 19 16.03 -20.69 3.29
C CYS A 19 14.57 -21.02 3.61
N ARG A 20 13.95 -21.97 2.88
CA ARG A 20 12.55 -22.39 3.05
C ARG A 20 12.37 -23.89 3.23
N ASP A 21 13.45 -24.60 3.56
CA ASP A 21 13.50 -26.06 3.59
C ASP A 21 12.44 -26.66 4.52
N LEU A 22 12.21 -26.05 5.69
CA LEU A 22 11.20 -26.52 6.65
C LEU A 22 9.79 -26.39 6.10
N GLN A 23 9.43 -25.23 5.52
CA GLN A 23 8.11 -25.00 4.93
C GLN A 23 7.89 -25.88 3.71
N ILE A 24 8.92 -26.08 2.88
CA ILE A 24 8.89 -26.96 1.71
C ILE A 24 8.64 -28.41 2.15
N ARG A 25 9.38 -28.90 3.15
CA ARG A 25 9.18 -30.25 3.72
C ARG A 25 7.76 -30.45 4.25
N GLN A 26 7.22 -29.48 4.99
CA GLN A 26 5.86 -29.52 5.50
C GLN A 26 4.82 -29.57 4.36
N LEU A 27 4.96 -28.70 3.35
CA LEU A 27 4.04 -28.64 2.22
C LEU A 27 4.08 -29.91 1.36
N ILE A 28 5.26 -30.42 1.04
CA ILE A 28 5.43 -31.66 0.28
C ILE A 28 4.81 -32.84 1.01
N THR A 29 5.00 -32.92 2.34
CA THR A 29 4.40 -34.00 3.15
C THR A 29 2.88 -33.92 3.15
N LEU A 30 2.31 -32.72 3.31
CA LEU A 30 0.85 -32.53 3.33
C LEU A 30 0.20 -32.63 1.95
N LEU A 31 0.91 -32.28 0.88
CA LEU A 31 0.42 -32.27 -0.49
C LEU A 31 0.80 -33.52 -1.29
N CYS A 32 1.37 -34.53 -0.64
CA CYS A 32 1.74 -35.79 -1.28
C CYS A 32 0.53 -36.43 -2.02
N PRO A 33 0.65 -36.81 -3.30
CA PRO A 33 -0.46 -37.33 -4.09
C PRO A 33 -0.92 -38.72 -3.63
N THR A 34 -0.04 -39.51 -3.00
CA THR A 34 -0.34 -40.87 -2.55
C THR A 34 -0.96 -40.93 -1.14
N LEU A 35 -0.91 -39.82 -0.39
CA LEU A 35 -1.41 -39.74 0.98
C LEU A 35 -2.67 -38.87 1.05
N PRO A 36 -3.60 -39.17 1.97
CA PRO A 36 -4.75 -38.32 2.22
C PRO A 36 -4.27 -36.96 2.70
N SER A 37 -4.85 -35.90 2.13
CA SER A 37 -4.51 -34.53 2.47
C SER A 37 -5.60 -33.89 3.32
N PRO A 38 -5.23 -32.94 4.18
CA PRO A 38 -6.22 -32.15 4.90
C PRO A 38 -7.14 -31.41 3.90
N PRO A 39 -8.44 -31.25 4.22
CA PRO A 39 -9.40 -30.60 3.31
C PRO A 39 -9.07 -29.12 3.06
N ALA A 40 -8.46 -28.46 4.04
CA ALA A 40 -7.98 -27.09 3.95
C ALA A 40 -6.57 -26.96 4.53
N ILE A 41 -5.75 -26.09 3.95
CA ILE A 41 -4.43 -25.69 4.48
C ILE A 41 -4.37 -24.17 4.51
N PHE A 42 -3.85 -23.60 5.59
CA PHE A 42 -3.69 -22.15 5.71
C PHE A 42 -2.22 -21.76 5.73
N ILE A 43 -1.79 -20.96 4.76
CA ILE A 43 -0.42 -20.48 4.62
C ILE A 43 -0.40 -18.98 4.88
N HIS A 44 0.46 -18.51 5.77
CA HIS A 44 0.50 -17.09 6.13
C HIS A 44 1.89 -16.53 6.34
N GLY A 45 2.03 -15.22 6.15
CA GLY A 45 3.26 -14.46 6.42
C GLY A 45 3.35 -13.19 5.59
N PRO A 46 4.35 -12.32 5.80
CA PRO A 46 4.44 -11.02 5.13
C PRO A 46 4.59 -11.13 3.60
N GLN A 47 4.26 -10.05 2.89
CA GLN A 47 4.45 -9.98 1.44
C GLN A 47 5.93 -10.20 1.06
N GLY A 48 6.18 -10.87 -0.07
CA GLY A 48 7.55 -11.12 -0.54
C GLY A 48 8.30 -12.25 0.16
N SER A 49 7.66 -13.02 1.04
CA SER A 49 8.26 -14.22 1.65
C SER A 49 8.32 -15.45 0.73
N GLY A 50 7.81 -15.36 -0.50
CA GLY A 50 7.82 -16.46 -1.49
C GLY A 50 6.72 -17.51 -1.37
N LYS A 51 5.75 -17.36 -0.44
CA LYS A 51 4.63 -18.32 -0.20
C LYS A 51 4.01 -18.87 -1.48
N SER A 52 3.40 -18.00 -2.27
CA SER A 52 2.61 -18.39 -3.43
C SER A 52 3.48 -18.96 -4.54
N SER A 53 4.73 -18.51 -4.66
CA SER A 53 5.68 -19.04 -5.63
C SER A 53 6.18 -20.43 -5.25
N VAL A 54 6.53 -20.67 -3.98
CA VAL A 54 6.92 -21.99 -3.47
C VAL A 54 5.79 -22.99 -3.67
N VAL A 55 4.56 -22.63 -3.31
CA VAL A 55 3.39 -23.51 -3.49
C VAL A 55 3.15 -23.81 -4.98
N ARG A 56 3.23 -22.79 -5.86
CA ARG A 56 3.11 -22.99 -7.31
C ARG A 56 4.15 -23.97 -7.84
N THR A 57 5.42 -23.78 -7.50
CA THR A 57 6.49 -24.69 -7.92
C THR A 57 6.24 -26.11 -7.44
N ILE A 58 5.82 -26.31 -6.18
CA ILE A 58 5.48 -27.64 -5.65
C ILE A 58 4.33 -28.28 -6.46
N LEU A 59 3.27 -27.52 -6.73
CA LEU A 59 2.12 -28.02 -7.50
C LEU A 59 2.48 -28.35 -8.95
N GLU A 60 3.31 -27.53 -9.59
CA GLU A 60 3.81 -27.75 -10.95
C GLU A 60 4.68 -29.01 -11.04
N GLU A 61 5.59 -29.21 -10.08
CA GLU A 61 6.43 -30.41 -10.04
C GLU A 61 5.59 -31.67 -9.80
N TYR A 62 4.62 -31.64 -8.88
CA TYR A 62 3.70 -32.77 -8.70
C TYR A 62 2.86 -33.05 -9.96
N GLY A 63 2.40 -32.02 -10.66
CA GLY A 63 1.71 -32.17 -11.93
C GLY A 63 2.59 -32.81 -13.02
N ARG A 64 3.87 -32.40 -13.09
CA ARG A 64 4.85 -32.96 -14.03
C ARG A 64 5.13 -34.45 -13.77
N HIS A 65 5.25 -34.83 -12.51
CA HIS A 65 5.51 -36.21 -12.10
C HIS A 65 4.27 -37.12 -12.25
N ALA A 66 3.07 -36.60 -12.03
CA ALA A 66 1.82 -37.32 -12.32
C ALA A 66 1.61 -37.52 -13.84
N GLY A 67 2.02 -36.54 -14.66
CA GLY A 67 1.90 -36.56 -16.11
C GLY A 67 3.04 -37.24 -16.90
N CYS A 68 4.10 -37.73 -16.26
CA CYS A 68 5.25 -38.28 -16.99
C CYS A 68 4.95 -39.68 -17.54
N GLY A 69 4.44 -39.68 -18.77
CA GLY A 69 4.28 -40.81 -19.68
C GLY A 69 4.36 -40.37 -21.14
N SER A 70 5.13 -39.32 -21.46
CA SER A 70 5.50 -38.97 -22.83
C SER A 70 6.70 -38.03 -22.83
N GLN A 71 7.91 -38.59 -22.89
CA GLN A 71 9.01 -37.84 -23.50
C GLN A 71 8.73 -37.76 -25.01
N PRO A 72 8.79 -36.59 -25.65
CA PRO A 72 8.99 -36.53 -27.08
C PRO A 72 10.47 -36.84 -27.33
N ASN A 73 10.78 -38.10 -27.62
CA ASN A 73 12.08 -38.45 -28.18
C ASN A 73 12.22 -37.72 -29.52
N VAL A 74 13.06 -36.69 -29.52
CA VAL A 74 13.64 -36.13 -30.73
C VAL A 74 14.64 -37.17 -31.26
N SER A 75 14.22 -37.96 -32.24
CA SER A 75 15.17 -38.57 -33.18
C SER A 75 14.48 -38.86 -34.51
N SER A 76 15.11 -38.38 -35.56
CA SER A 76 14.63 -38.29 -36.92
C SER A 76 14.45 -39.62 -37.65
N LYS A 77 13.69 -39.49 -38.75
CA LYS A 77 13.84 -40.15 -40.06
C LYS A 77 12.99 -41.38 -40.41
N ASP A 78 12.37 -41.22 -41.57
CA ASP A 78 12.19 -42.17 -42.67
C ASP A 78 10.84 -42.87 -42.89
N THR A 79 10.19 -42.38 -43.95
CA THR A 79 9.59 -43.13 -45.07
C THR A 79 8.38 -44.05 -44.83
N MET A 80 7.24 -43.59 -45.35
CA MET A 80 6.38 -44.27 -46.33
C MET A 80 6.33 -45.82 -46.29
N ARG A 81 5.17 -46.40 -45.93
CA ARG A 81 4.40 -47.36 -46.78
C ARG A 81 3.17 -47.96 -46.07
N LYS A 82 2.08 -48.06 -46.83
CA LYS A 82 0.83 -48.78 -46.55
C LYS A 82 1.08 -50.25 -46.16
N ARG A 83 0.35 -50.78 -45.17
CA ARG A 83 -0.26 -52.13 -45.28
C ARG A 83 -1.41 -52.35 -44.27
N LYS A 84 -2.53 -52.81 -44.83
CA LYS A 84 -3.75 -53.30 -44.17
C LYS A 84 -3.46 -54.69 -43.61
N GLN A 85 -3.75 -54.96 -42.34
CA GLN A 85 -3.89 -56.33 -41.83
C GLN A 85 -4.88 -56.44 -40.67
N LYS A 86 -5.70 -57.49 -40.76
CA LYS A 86 -6.81 -57.90 -39.90
C LYS A 86 -6.32 -58.47 -38.56
N GLY A 87 -7.05 -58.11 -37.51
CA GLY A 87 -7.47 -58.88 -36.32
C GLY A 87 -6.55 -59.91 -35.67
N VAL A 88 -6.33 -59.73 -34.36
CA VAL A 88 -6.44 -60.79 -33.32
C VAL A 88 -6.91 -60.10 -32.04
N GLN A 89 -8.02 -60.57 -31.46
CA GLN A 89 -8.49 -60.18 -30.13
C GLN A 89 -7.56 -60.80 -29.07
N GLY A 90 -6.93 -59.96 -28.27
CA GLY A 90 -6.30 -60.31 -27.00
C GLY A 90 -7.07 -59.65 -25.83
N PRO A 91 -7.05 -60.23 -24.63
CA PRO A 91 -7.90 -59.79 -23.51
C PRO A 91 -7.53 -58.36 -23.06
N PRO A 92 -8.46 -57.61 -22.42
CA PRO A 92 -8.15 -56.29 -21.91
C PRO A 92 -7.20 -56.43 -20.73
N GLY A 93 -5.90 -56.26 -20.98
CA GLY A 93 -4.91 -56.08 -19.93
C GLY A 93 -5.16 -54.76 -19.22
N ASP A 94 -5.13 -54.78 -17.89
CA ASP A 94 -5.12 -53.61 -17.02
C ASP A 94 -4.03 -52.62 -17.47
N HIS A 95 -4.42 -51.62 -18.24
CA HIS A 95 -3.63 -50.42 -18.38
C HIS A 95 -3.64 -49.75 -17.01
N SER A 96 -2.54 -49.88 -16.27
CA SER A 96 -2.24 -49.15 -15.04
C SER A 96 -2.35 -47.63 -15.28
N THR A 97 -3.58 -47.11 -15.31
CA THR A 97 -3.90 -45.70 -15.53
C THR A 97 -3.45 -44.93 -14.30
N LYS A 98 -2.41 -44.12 -14.47
CA LYS A 98 -1.84 -43.29 -13.41
C LYS A 98 -2.89 -42.28 -12.91
N ALA A 99 -2.92 -42.11 -11.60
CA ALA A 99 -3.69 -41.08 -10.90
C ALA A 99 -3.37 -39.67 -11.44
N LEU A 100 -4.40 -38.88 -11.74
CA LEU A 100 -4.23 -37.48 -12.16
C LEU A 100 -4.16 -36.57 -10.92
N PHE A 101 -3.06 -35.84 -10.80
CA PHE A 101 -2.90 -34.72 -9.87
C PHE A 101 -3.10 -33.41 -10.63
N LEU A 102 -4.10 -32.62 -10.23
CA LEU A 102 -4.40 -31.35 -10.87
C LEU A 102 -4.39 -30.23 -9.84
N SER A 103 -4.05 -29.02 -10.29
CA SER A 103 -4.10 -27.85 -9.46
C SER A 103 -4.48 -26.61 -10.24
N SER A 104 -5.21 -25.69 -9.62
CA SER A 104 -5.38 -24.34 -10.14
C SER A 104 -5.02 -23.30 -9.09
N THR A 105 -4.58 -22.15 -9.58
CA THR A 105 -4.19 -21.02 -8.74
C THR A 105 -5.04 -19.81 -9.08
N ILE A 106 -5.63 -19.18 -8.08
CA ILE A 106 -6.53 -18.06 -8.23
C ILE A 106 -5.99 -16.91 -7.40
N ARG A 107 -5.69 -15.79 -8.07
CA ARG A 107 -5.44 -14.52 -7.39
C ARG A 107 -6.78 -13.92 -6.96
N VAL A 108 -7.01 -13.87 -5.65
CA VAL A 108 -8.23 -13.33 -5.03
C VAL A 108 -8.30 -11.81 -5.20
N ALA A 109 -7.15 -11.14 -5.31
CA ALA A 109 -7.02 -9.71 -5.62
C ALA A 109 -7.84 -9.25 -6.84
N GLU A 110 -7.95 -10.11 -7.85
CA GLU A 110 -8.67 -9.83 -9.10
C GLU A 110 -10.19 -9.99 -8.94
N CYS A 111 -10.64 -10.67 -7.87
CA CYS A 111 -12.03 -10.94 -7.59
C CYS A 111 -12.64 -9.80 -6.78
N ILE A 112 -13.37 -8.90 -7.46
CA ILE A 112 -14.06 -7.78 -6.82
C ILE A 112 -15.26 -8.27 -5.99
N THR A 113 -16.06 -9.20 -6.53
CA THR A 113 -17.28 -9.70 -5.89
C THR A 113 -17.17 -11.18 -5.50
N ALA A 114 -17.98 -11.60 -4.52
CA ALA A 114 -18.04 -13.01 -4.12
C ALA A 114 -18.45 -13.92 -5.28
N ARG A 115 -19.40 -13.48 -6.13
CA ARG A 115 -19.81 -14.19 -7.35
C ARG A 115 -18.66 -14.34 -8.34
N HIS A 116 -17.85 -13.30 -8.53
CA HIS A 116 -16.68 -13.38 -9.41
C HIS A 116 -15.69 -14.45 -8.91
N LEU A 117 -15.44 -14.52 -7.60
CA LEU A 117 -14.60 -15.58 -7.04
C LEU A 117 -15.15 -16.99 -7.33
N LEU A 118 -16.45 -17.21 -7.12
CA LEU A 118 -17.08 -18.51 -7.38
C LEU A 118 -16.99 -18.92 -8.85
N VAL A 119 -17.34 -18.01 -9.77
CA VAL A 119 -17.24 -18.26 -11.21
C VAL A 119 -15.79 -18.55 -11.60
N LYS A 120 -14.83 -17.79 -11.06
CA LYS A 120 -13.41 -17.98 -11.34
C LYS A 120 -12.87 -19.31 -10.82
N ILE A 121 -13.35 -19.78 -9.66
CA ILE A 121 -13.04 -21.11 -9.16
C ILE A 121 -13.45 -22.16 -10.19
N VAL A 122 -14.71 -22.13 -10.60
CA VAL A 122 -15.26 -23.10 -11.56
C VAL A 122 -14.54 -23.03 -12.91
N THR A 123 -14.34 -21.84 -13.48
CA THR A 123 -13.65 -21.70 -14.78
C THR A 123 -12.20 -22.14 -14.70
N SER A 124 -11.49 -21.88 -13.60
CA SER A 124 -10.11 -22.35 -13.41
C SER A 124 -10.02 -23.87 -13.30
N VAL A 125 -11.00 -24.51 -12.66
CA VAL A 125 -11.08 -25.97 -12.54
C VAL A 125 -11.36 -26.59 -13.91
N ILE A 126 -12.31 -26.04 -14.66
CA ILE A 126 -12.60 -26.48 -16.03
C ILE A 126 -11.37 -26.32 -16.92
N ALA A 127 -10.69 -25.17 -16.87
CA ALA A 127 -9.48 -24.93 -17.66
C ALA A 127 -8.33 -25.88 -17.30
N ALA A 128 -8.12 -26.16 -16.01
CA ALA A 128 -7.11 -27.12 -15.55
C ALA A 128 -7.41 -28.54 -16.05
N ILE A 129 -8.68 -28.96 -16.01
CA ILE A 129 -9.14 -30.26 -16.50
C ILE A 129 -9.01 -30.35 -18.01
N GLN A 130 -9.41 -29.32 -18.75
CA GLN A 130 -9.29 -29.25 -20.20
C GLN A 130 -7.83 -29.42 -20.62
N ASN A 131 -6.91 -28.65 -20.03
CA ASN A 131 -5.49 -28.73 -20.36
C ASN A 131 -4.89 -30.13 -20.11
N ALA A 132 -5.37 -30.85 -19.10
CA ALA A 132 -4.87 -32.18 -18.76
C ALA A 132 -5.54 -33.33 -19.53
N THR A 133 -6.83 -33.19 -19.87
CA THR A 133 -7.65 -34.31 -20.37
C THR A 133 -7.95 -34.21 -21.87
N TRP A 134 -7.83 -33.03 -22.47
CA TRP A 134 -8.06 -32.80 -23.92
C TRP A 134 -7.28 -33.75 -24.86
N PRO A 135 -6.05 -34.21 -24.54
CA PRO A 135 -5.36 -35.19 -25.40
C PRO A 135 -5.94 -36.61 -25.35
N VAL A 136 -6.88 -36.91 -24.45
CA VAL A 136 -7.31 -38.27 -24.09
C VAL A 136 -8.80 -38.51 -24.37
N PHE A 137 -9.58 -37.48 -24.69
CA PHE A 137 -11.00 -37.66 -24.95
C PHE A 137 -11.26 -38.44 -26.24
N SER A 138 -12.01 -39.53 -26.12
CA SER A 138 -12.65 -40.19 -27.26
C SER A 138 -13.80 -39.32 -27.79
N ASP A 139 -14.04 -39.40 -29.10
CA ASP A 139 -14.89 -38.57 -29.98
C ASP A 139 -16.40 -38.44 -29.59
N GLY A 140 -16.79 -38.90 -28.40
CA GLY A 140 -18.13 -38.73 -27.81
C GLY A 140 -18.16 -38.00 -26.47
N ALA A 141 -17.05 -38.02 -25.72
CA ALA A 141 -16.97 -37.37 -24.41
C ALA A 141 -16.95 -35.84 -24.54
N GLU A 142 -16.33 -35.28 -25.59
CA GLU A 142 -16.25 -33.83 -25.81
C GLU A 142 -17.64 -33.16 -25.84
N LYS A 143 -18.62 -33.80 -26.49
CA LYS A 143 -20.01 -33.29 -26.55
C LYS A 143 -20.70 -33.33 -25.20
N GLU A 144 -20.38 -34.30 -24.35
CA GLU A 144 -20.90 -34.37 -22.98
C GLU A 144 -20.22 -33.32 -22.09
N TRP A 145 -18.91 -33.12 -22.24
CA TRP A 145 -18.15 -32.10 -21.54
C TRP A 145 -18.60 -30.68 -21.90
N LEU A 146 -18.86 -30.39 -23.17
CA LEU A 146 -19.41 -29.10 -23.61
C LEU A 146 -20.81 -28.85 -23.03
N LYS A 147 -21.68 -29.86 -22.98
CA LYS A 147 -22.99 -29.75 -22.31
C LYS A 147 -22.86 -29.45 -20.82
N ILE A 148 -21.85 -30.01 -20.14
CA ILE A 148 -21.59 -29.71 -18.73
C ILE A 148 -21.17 -28.24 -18.60
N ILE A 149 -20.25 -27.76 -19.44
CA ILE A 149 -19.80 -26.37 -19.41
C ILE A 149 -20.97 -25.39 -19.61
N ASP A 150 -21.87 -25.68 -20.54
CA ASP A 150 -23.05 -24.84 -20.82
C ASP A 150 -24.09 -24.85 -19.70
N THR A 151 -24.17 -25.94 -18.92
CA THR A 151 -25.13 -26.09 -17.81
C THR A 151 -24.58 -25.59 -16.47
N VAL A 152 -23.26 -25.47 -16.34
CA VAL A 152 -22.62 -25.09 -15.08
C VAL A 152 -22.78 -23.59 -14.83
N ARG A 153 -23.63 -23.27 -13.85
CA ARG A 153 -23.78 -21.92 -13.28
C ARG A 153 -23.62 -21.99 -11.77
N CYS A 154 -22.66 -21.23 -11.24
CA CYS A 154 -22.46 -21.05 -9.80
C CYS A 154 -22.80 -19.62 -9.40
N GLU A 155 -23.97 -19.44 -8.78
CA GLU A 155 -24.41 -18.12 -8.29
C GLU A 155 -24.18 -17.98 -6.77
N HIS A 156 -24.19 -19.09 -6.04
CA HIS A 156 -24.06 -19.12 -4.59
C HIS A 156 -23.00 -20.12 -4.12
N VAL A 157 -22.47 -19.90 -2.91
CA VAL A 157 -21.45 -20.77 -2.32
C VAL A 157 -21.99 -22.17 -2.05
N SER A 158 -23.28 -22.29 -1.72
CA SER A 158 -23.95 -23.58 -1.48
C SER A 158 -24.05 -24.46 -2.72
N THR A 159 -24.11 -23.89 -3.91
CA THR A 159 -24.17 -24.64 -5.17
C THR A 159 -22.79 -25.11 -5.65
N LEU A 160 -21.72 -24.48 -5.16
CA LEU A 160 -20.35 -24.73 -5.60
C LEU A 160 -19.88 -26.18 -5.35
N PRO A 161 -20.09 -26.80 -4.16
CA PRO A 161 -19.66 -28.18 -3.92
C PRO A 161 -20.32 -29.20 -4.84
N ALA A 162 -21.62 -29.05 -5.13
CA ALA A 162 -22.34 -29.95 -6.04
C ALA A 162 -21.79 -29.87 -7.47
N VAL A 163 -21.52 -28.64 -7.95
CA VAL A 163 -20.92 -28.39 -9.26
C VAL A 163 -19.50 -28.96 -9.34
N LEU A 164 -18.65 -28.68 -8.33
CA LEU A 164 -17.28 -29.20 -8.30
C LEU A 164 -17.24 -30.72 -8.17
N SER A 165 -18.10 -31.32 -7.37
CA SER A 165 -18.23 -32.78 -7.25
C SER A 165 -18.66 -33.42 -8.58
N GLY A 166 -19.61 -32.81 -9.30
CA GLY A 166 -20.01 -33.27 -10.63
C GLY A 166 -18.89 -33.18 -11.68
N ILE A 167 -18.11 -32.10 -11.66
CA ILE A 167 -16.99 -31.89 -12.58
C ILE A 167 -15.83 -32.83 -12.24
N LEU A 168 -15.40 -32.85 -10.97
CA LEU A 168 -14.26 -33.64 -10.50
C LEU A 168 -14.58 -35.14 -10.47
N GLY A 169 -15.80 -35.54 -10.13
CA GLY A 169 -16.20 -36.95 -10.10
C GLY A 169 -16.26 -37.61 -11.48
N LYS A 170 -16.47 -36.82 -12.55
CA LYS A 170 -16.38 -37.29 -13.94
C LYS A 170 -14.94 -37.37 -14.45
N THR A 171 -14.01 -36.65 -13.81
CA THR A 171 -12.58 -36.82 -14.05
C THR A 171 -12.02 -37.93 -13.18
N ARG A 172 -11.03 -38.70 -13.65
CA ARG A 172 -10.26 -39.63 -12.81
C ARG A 172 -9.23 -38.89 -11.94
N CYS A 173 -9.62 -37.74 -11.39
CA CYS A 173 -8.77 -36.90 -10.56
C CYS A 173 -8.84 -37.41 -9.13
N GLU A 174 -7.79 -38.08 -8.67
CA GLU A 174 -7.71 -38.54 -7.27
C GLU A 174 -7.56 -37.34 -6.32
N LYS A 175 -6.86 -36.30 -6.78
CA LYS A 175 -6.56 -35.14 -5.96
C LYS A 175 -6.45 -33.85 -6.78
N TYR A 176 -7.27 -32.88 -6.38
CA TYR A 176 -7.31 -31.53 -6.93
C TYR A 176 -6.93 -30.52 -5.85
N VAL A 177 -5.90 -29.71 -6.11
CA VAL A 177 -5.45 -28.66 -5.18
C VAL A 177 -5.82 -27.28 -5.71
N LEU A 178 -6.65 -26.56 -4.95
CA LEU A 178 -7.08 -25.21 -5.24
C LEU A 178 -6.31 -24.19 -4.38
N LEU A 179 -5.45 -23.38 -5.00
CA LEU A 179 -4.72 -22.32 -4.31
C LEU A 179 -5.45 -20.98 -4.44
N LEU A 180 -5.95 -20.45 -3.33
CA LEU A 180 -6.51 -19.11 -3.20
C LEU A 180 -5.43 -18.16 -2.69
N ASP A 181 -4.82 -17.40 -3.61
CA ASP A 181 -3.72 -16.48 -3.33
C ASP A 181 -4.23 -15.08 -2.97
N GLY A 182 -3.84 -14.58 -1.78
CA GLY A 182 -4.15 -13.24 -1.32
C GLY A 182 -5.55 -13.10 -0.72
N VAL A 183 -5.95 -14.02 0.16
CA VAL A 183 -7.32 -14.05 0.74
C VAL A 183 -7.68 -12.80 1.55
N ASP A 184 -6.69 -12.01 1.99
CA ASP A 184 -6.92 -10.75 2.70
C ASP A 184 -7.37 -9.61 1.78
N GLU A 185 -7.15 -9.73 0.47
CA GLU A 185 -7.55 -8.71 -0.52
C GLU A 185 -9.00 -8.88 -0.99
N LEU A 186 -9.70 -9.86 -0.43
CA LEU A 186 -11.10 -10.09 -0.70
C LEU A 186 -11.93 -8.89 -0.24
N ARG A 187 -12.52 -8.17 -1.19
CA ARG A 187 -13.34 -6.99 -0.91
C ARG A 187 -14.73 -7.33 -0.38
N GLU A 188 -15.30 -8.46 -0.81
CA GLU A 188 -16.68 -8.86 -0.54
C GLU A 188 -16.78 -10.34 -0.10
N GLY A 189 -17.67 -10.65 0.84
CA GLY A 189 -17.92 -12.03 1.33
C GLY A 189 -17.31 -12.35 2.69
N GLY A 190 -16.26 -11.62 3.10
CA GLY A 190 -15.70 -11.66 4.46
C GLY A 190 -15.33 -13.07 4.97
N GLN A 191 -15.36 -13.25 6.29
CA GLN A 191 -14.96 -14.50 6.95
C GLN A 191 -15.93 -15.66 6.68
N MET A 192 -17.23 -15.38 6.49
CA MET A 192 -18.22 -16.44 6.25
C MET A 192 -17.97 -17.17 4.92
N LEU A 193 -17.58 -16.44 3.88
CA LEU A 193 -17.23 -17.03 2.59
C LEU A 193 -16.00 -17.93 2.74
N LEU A 194 -14.95 -17.46 3.42
CA LEU A 194 -13.73 -18.24 3.62
C LEU A 194 -13.99 -19.49 4.47
N ALA A 195 -14.84 -19.40 5.49
CA ALA A 195 -15.26 -20.54 6.29
C ALA A 195 -16.03 -21.58 5.47
N ALA A 196 -16.93 -21.13 4.60
CA ALA A 196 -17.64 -22.02 3.69
C ALA A 196 -16.69 -22.69 2.69
N LEU A 197 -15.74 -21.93 2.11
CA LEU A 197 -14.72 -22.47 1.21
C LEU A 197 -13.80 -23.49 1.90
N ALA A 198 -13.47 -23.29 3.18
CA ALA A 198 -12.63 -24.21 3.96
C ALA A 198 -13.30 -25.57 4.18
N ARG A 199 -14.63 -25.58 4.38
CA ARG A 199 -15.43 -26.81 4.51
C ARG A 199 -15.70 -27.51 3.19
N MET A 200 -15.41 -26.90 2.04
CA MET A 200 -15.66 -27.54 0.75
C MET A 200 -14.82 -28.79 0.53
N GLY A 201 -13.61 -28.86 1.10
CA GLY A 201 -12.78 -30.07 1.03
C GLY A 201 -13.38 -31.26 1.78
N GLU A 202 -14.31 -31.03 2.72
CA GLU A 202 -15.07 -32.10 3.38
C GLU A 202 -16.23 -32.59 2.51
N MET A 203 -16.84 -31.68 1.74
CA MET A 203 -17.95 -31.98 0.83
C MET A 203 -17.48 -32.65 -0.48
N VAL A 204 -16.25 -32.33 -0.91
CA VAL A 204 -15.64 -32.86 -2.13
C VAL A 204 -14.33 -33.56 -1.74
N PRO A 205 -14.30 -34.89 -1.60
CA PRO A 205 -13.18 -35.60 -0.98
C PRO A 205 -11.87 -35.55 -1.79
N SER A 206 -11.95 -35.30 -3.10
CA SER A 206 -10.77 -35.11 -3.95
C SER A 206 -10.22 -33.68 -3.91
N LEU A 207 -10.88 -32.73 -3.23
CA LEU A 207 -10.52 -31.31 -3.20
C LEU A 207 -9.73 -30.93 -1.95
N CYS A 208 -8.57 -30.32 -2.13
CA CYS A 208 -7.81 -29.64 -1.07
C CYS A 208 -7.74 -28.14 -1.37
N VAL A 209 -8.17 -27.30 -0.43
CA VAL A 209 -8.15 -25.83 -0.58
C VAL A 209 -7.01 -25.21 0.23
N ILE A 210 -6.09 -24.52 -0.44
CA ILE A 210 -4.99 -23.79 0.18
C ILE A 210 -5.34 -22.30 0.21
N PHE A 211 -5.33 -21.71 1.40
CA PHE A 211 -5.53 -20.27 1.60
C PHE A 211 -4.17 -19.60 1.84
N ALA A 212 -3.78 -18.63 1.02
CA ALA A 212 -2.57 -17.84 1.24
C ALA A 212 -2.91 -16.41 1.69
N SER A 213 -2.44 -16.05 2.88
CA SER A 213 -2.62 -14.74 3.52
C SER A 213 -1.28 -14.03 3.76
N ARG A 214 -1.31 -12.70 3.71
CA ARG A 214 -0.21 -11.79 4.05
C ARG A 214 -0.07 -11.55 5.55
N PHE A 215 -1.13 -11.77 6.31
CA PHE A 215 -1.16 -11.48 7.73
C PHE A 215 -1.24 -12.76 8.54
N THR A 216 -0.73 -12.72 9.77
CA THR A 216 -1.01 -13.77 10.75
C THR A 216 -2.51 -13.75 11.05
N PRO A 217 -3.25 -14.84 10.77
CA PRO A 217 -4.69 -14.86 10.93
C PRO A 217 -5.05 -14.75 12.41
N ARG A 218 -6.21 -14.17 12.71
CA ARG A 218 -6.81 -14.31 14.04
C ARG A 218 -7.18 -15.77 14.29
N PRO A 219 -7.17 -16.24 15.55
CA PRO A 219 -7.66 -17.59 15.85
C PRO A 219 -9.07 -17.77 15.27
N LEU A 220 -9.33 -18.96 14.71
CA LEU A 220 -10.62 -19.32 14.07
C LEU A 220 -11.01 -18.45 12.87
N PHE A 221 -10.05 -17.87 12.14
CA PHE A 221 -10.32 -17.10 10.92
C PHE A 221 -11.18 -17.85 9.88
N LEU A 222 -10.98 -19.17 9.76
CA LEU A 222 -11.78 -20.05 8.89
C LEU A 222 -12.97 -20.71 9.60
N GLN A 223 -13.16 -20.49 10.91
CA GLN A 223 -14.19 -21.13 11.74
C GLN A 223 -14.22 -22.68 11.67
N VAL A 224 -13.11 -23.28 11.28
CA VAL A 224 -12.88 -24.73 11.21
C VAL A 224 -11.71 -25.06 12.13
N ALA A 225 -11.89 -26.06 12.99
CA ALA A 225 -10.84 -26.57 13.87
C ALA A 225 -9.95 -27.57 13.11
N GLY A 226 -8.68 -27.68 13.50
CA GLY A 226 -7.76 -28.67 12.93
C GLY A 226 -7.18 -28.33 11.56
N VAL A 227 -7.36 -27.10 11.05
CA VAL A 227 -6.70 -26.66 9.82
C VAL A 227 -5.19 -26.49 10.08
N PRO A 228 -4.29 -27.15 9.34
CA PRO A 228 -2.86 -26.95 9.47
C PRO A 228 -2.46 -25.55 9.00
N HIS A 229 -1.75 -24.83 9.87
CA HIS A 229 -1.20 -23.51 9.61
C HIS A 229 0.31 -23.60 9.32
N ILE A 230 0.73 -23.07 8.18
CA ILE A 230 2.14 -22.99 7.78
C ILE A 230 2.55 -21.53 7.75
N TYR A 231 3.44 -21.16 8.65
CA TYR A 231 3.99 -19.82 8.73
C TYR A 231 5.25 -19.68 7.87
N PHE A 232 5.25 -18.66 7.00
CA PHE A 232 6.41 -18.21 6.25
C PHE A 232 6.96 -16.94 6.91
N PRO A 233 8.05 -17.03 7.70
CA PRO A 233 8.66 -15.86 8.33
C PRO A 233 9.23 -14.88 7.30
N PRO A 234 9.35 -13.58 7.62
CA PRO A 234 10.17 -12.66 6.82
C PRO A 234 11.62 -13.17 6.76
N TYR A 235 12.31 -12.89 5.66
CA TYR A 235 13.72 -13.27 5.53
C TYR A 235 14.59 -12.45 6.48
N SER A 236 15.61 -13.07 7.07
CA SER A 236 16.62 -12.36 7.86
C SER A 236 17.60 -11.60 6.97
N ARG A 237 18.37 -10.65 7.54
CA ARG A 237 19.42 -9.91 6.83
C ARG A 237 20.36 -10.85 6.05
N ASN A 238 20.85 -11.89 6.73
CA ASN A 238 21.81 -12.82 6.15
C ASN A 238 21.17 -13.67 5.05
N GLU A 239 19.91 -14.08 5.21
CA GLU A 239 19.17 -14.81 4.18
C GLU A 239 18.93 -13.94 2.94
N MET A 240 18.54 -12.67 3.10
CA MET A 240 18.34 -11.76 1.97
C MET A 240 19.64 -11.53 1.18
N LEU A 241 20.76 -11.33 1.89
CA LEU A 241 22.08 -11.19 1.26
C LEU A 241 22.51 -12.49 0.56
N ALA A 242 22.26 -13.65 1.16
CA ALA A 242 22.55 -14.95 0.55
C ALA A 242 21.71 -15.20 -0.72
N ILE A 243 20.45 -14.77 -0.72
CA ILE A 243 19.56 -14.89 -1.89
C ILE A 243 20.03 -13.97 -3.03
N LEU A 244 20.33 -12.70 -2.74
CA LEU A 244 20.73 -11.76 -3.80
C LEU A 244 22.18 -11.94 -4.29
N SER A 245 23.11 -12.38 -3.44
CA SER A 245 24.51 -12.63 -3.86
C SER A 245 24.65 -13.76 -4.87
N ARG A 246 23.66 -14.66 -4.95
CA ARG A 246 23.61 -15.73 -5.96
C ARG A 246 22.99 -15.26 -7.28
N LEU A 247 22.24 -14.16 -7.27
CA LEU A 247 21.75 -13.53 -8.49
C LEU A 247 22.91 -12.77 -9.12
N LEU A 248 23.11 -12.94 -10.42
CA LEU A 248 24.13 -12.22 -11.16
C LEU A 248 23.92 -10.70 -11.00
N PRO A 249 24.98 -9.91 -10.76
CA PRO A 249 24.86 -8.46 -10.77
C PRO A 249 24.29 -7.99 -12.12
N PRO A 250 23.53 -6.88 -12.14
CA PRO A 250 23.05 -6.31 -13.40
C PRO A 250 24.25 -6.08 -14.34
N PRO A 251 24.18 -6.51 -15.62
CA PRO A 251 25.27 -6.29 -16.55
C PRO A 251 25.46 -4.79 -16.75
N VAL A 252 26.61 -4.28 -16.33
CA VAL A 252 27.04 -2.89 -16.58
C VAL A 252 28.19 -2.97 -17.59
N ALA A 253 28.08 -2.20 -18.67
CA ALA A 253 29.15 -2.09 -19.66
C ALA A 253 30.45 -1.61 -18.99
N ASP A 254 31.58 -2.14 -19.45
CA ASP A 254 32.94 -1.69 -19.10
C ASP A 254 33.43 -1.99 -17.66
N LEU A 255 32.79 -2.92 -16.93
CA LEU A 255 33.28 -3.38 -15.62
C LEU A 255 33.79 -4.84 -15.67
N PRO A 256 35.02 -5.14 -15.20
CA PRO A 256 35.50 -6.51 -15.03
C PRO A 256 34.63 -7.32 -14.04
N GLU A 257 34.22 -8.53 -14.43
CA GLU A 257 33.29 -9.39 -13.65
C GLU A 257 33.83 -9.76 -12.26
N GLU A 258 35.14 -9.93 -12.11
CA GLU A 258 35.78 -10.26 -10.83
C GLU A 258 35.72 -9.11 -9.82
N ILE A 259 35.85 -7.86 -10.30
CA ILE A 259 35.75 -6.66 -9.47
C ILE A 259 34.28 -6.41 -9.15
N ALA A 260 33.39 -6.64 -10.13
CA ALA A 260 31.95 -6.50 -9.99
C ALA A 260 31.40 -7.37 -8.86
N THR A 261 31.72 -8.66 -8.83
CA THR A 261 31.22 -9.61 -7.81
C THR A 261 31.68 -9.26 -6.40
N LYS A 262 32.96 -8.88 -6.25
CA LYS A 262 33.52 -8.41 -4.96
C LYS A 262 32.80 -7.16 -4.48
N LEU A 263 32.74 -6.11 -5.31
CA LEU A 263 32.09 -4.84 -4.96
C LEU A 263 30.59 -5.01 -4.72
N TYR A 264 29.92 -5.88 -5.48
CA TYR A 264 28.49 -6.12 -5.37
C TYR A 264 28.10 -6.72 -4.02
N SER A 265 28.90 -7.67 -3.50
CA SER A 265 28.64 -8.27 -2.19
C SER A 265 28.68 -7.24 -1.04
N LEU A 266 29.67 -6.34 -1.06
CA LEU A 266 29.78 -5.23 -0.09
C LEU A 266 28.67 -4.20 -0.31
N PHE A 267 28.37 -3.87 -1.56
CA PHE A 267 27.29 -2.96 -1.93
C PHE A 267 25.93 -3.44 -1.38
N LEU A 268 25.58 -4.71 -1.59
CA LEU A 268 24.34 -5.30 -1.09
C LEU A 268 24.23 -5.18 0.44
N ALA A 269 25.32 -5.44 1.17
CA ALA A 269 25.34 -5.30 2.63
C ALA A 269 25.07 -3.85 3.06
N THR A 270 25.76 -2.88 2.44
CA THR A 270 25.55 -1.46 2.77
C THR A 270 24.17 -0.95 2.38
N LEU A 271 23.64 -1.38 1.22
CA LEU A 271 22.32 -1.02 0.74
C LEU A 271 21.23 -1.55 1.67
N TYR A 272 21.43 -2.76 2.21
CA TYR A 272 20.51 -3.33 3.18
C TYR A 272 20.49 -2.51 4.46
N ASP A 273 21.67 -2.18 5.02
CA ASP A 273 21.75 -1.47 6.29
C ASP A 273 21.25 -0.02 6.21
N SER A 274 21.42 0.65 5.06
CA SER A 274 21.05 2.06 4.90
C SER A 274 19.60 2.28 4.49
N LEU A 275 19.05 1.48 3.57
CA LEU A 275 17.73 1.73 2.97
C LEU A 275 16.72 0.62 3.26
N VAL A 276 17.09 -0.64 3.04
CA VAL A 276 16.11 -1.76 3.06
C VAL A 276 15.74 -2.18 4.49
N GLY A 277 16.72 -2.20 5.40
CA GLY A 277 16.52 -2.53 6.81
C GLY A 277 15.53 -1.57 7.49
N PRO A 278 15.77 -0.24 7.44
CA PRO A 278 14.83 0.75 7.96
C PRO A 278 13.45 0.72 7.30
N ALA A 279 13.38 0.41 6.00
CA ALA A 279 12.13 0.31 5.26
C ALA A 279 11.37 -1.01 5.44
N ALA A 280 11.86 -1.94 6.28
CA ALA A 280 11.34 -3.32 6.41
C ALA A 280 11.13 -3.98 5.02
N GLY A 281 12.09 -3.78 4.12
CA GLY A 281 11.96 -4.10 2.71
C GLY A 281 11.86 -5.60 2.44
N THR A 282 11.10 -5.94 1.40
CA THR A 282 10.93 -7.32 0.93
C THR A 282 12.01 -7.71 -0.07
N VAL A 283 12.22 -9.01 -0.32
CA VAL A 283 13.23 -9.49 -1.30
C VAL A 283 13.03 -8.90 -2.71
N PRO A 284 11.80 -8.82 -3.26
CA PRO A 284 11.59 -8.18 -4.57
C PRO A 284 11.92 -6.69 -4.55
N PHE A 285 11.62 -5.99 -3.45
CA PHE A 285 11.99 -4.59 -3.29
C PHE A 285 13.51 -4.42 -3.24
N PHE A 286 14.20 -5.25 -2.46
CA PHE A 286 15.66 -5.23 -2.37
C PHE A 286 16.31 -5.51 -3.73
N ARG A 287 15.80 -6.48 -4.49
CA ARG A 287 16.25 -6.77 -5.86
C ARG A 287 16.03 -5.60 -6.81
N SER A 288 14.83 -5.00 -6.81
CA SER A 288 14.55 -3.85 -7.67
C SER A 288 15.42 -2.65 -7.28
N ALA A 289 15.66 -2.46 -5.99
CA ALA A 289 16.54 -1.41 -5.48
C ALA A 289 17.99 -1.62 -5.91
N SER A 290 18.51 -2.84 -5.82
CA SER A 290 19.86 -3.15 -6.29
C SER A 290 19.99 -2.95 -7.79
N GLU A 291 19.00 -3.37 -8.59
CA GLU A 291 18.99 -3.19 -10.05
C GLU A 291 18.99 -1.71 -10.47
N LYS A 292 18.27 -0.84 -9.73
CA LYS A 292 18.21 0.61 -10.03
C LYS A 292 19.43 1.40 -9.56
N LEU A 293 20.00 1.04 -8.40
CA LEU A 293 21.07 1.81 -7.76
C LEU A 293 22.46 1.34 -8.17
N TRP A 294 22.63 0.07 -8.56
CA TRP A 294 23.92 -0.49 -8.94
C TRP A 294 24.61 0.26 -10.10
N PRO A 295 23.94 0.56 -11.23
CA PRO A 295 24.58 1.30 -12.33
C PRO A 295 25.03 2.71 -11.92
N LYS A 296 24.25 3.36 -11.04
CA LYS A 296 24.58 4.71 -10.54
C LYS A 296 25.78 4.68 -9.59
N PHE A 297 25.89 3.63 -8.78
CA PHE A 297 27.01 3.43 -7.86
C PHE A 297 28.34 3.19 -8.60
N VAL A 298 28.31 2.45 -9.71
CA VAL A 298 29.49 2.10 -10.51
C VAL A 298 29.84 3.17 -11.55
N SER A 299 28.97 4.16 -11.80
CA SER A 299 29.19 5.22 -12.79
C SER A 299 30.57 5.91 -12.75
N PRO A 300 31.21 6.16 -11.58
CA PRO A 300 32.57 6.73 -11.53
C PRO A 300 33.65 5.87 -12.21
N ILE A 301 33.49 4.54 -12.15
CA ILE A 301 34.41 3.57 -12.76
C ILE A 301 34.18 3.50 -14.26
N VAL A 302 32.91 3.41 -14.68
CA VAL A 302 32.52 3.37 -16.11
C VAL A 302 32.95 4.64 -16.83
N ASN A 303 32.81 5.79 -16.18
CA ASN A 303 33.20 7.09 -16.73
C ASN A 303 34.72 7.35 -16.67
N GLN A 304 35.53 6.40 -16.18
CA GLN A 304 36.98 6.50 -16.03
C GLN A 304 37.43 7.77 -15.28
N GLU A 305 36.73 8.14 -14.20
CA GLU A 305 37.15 9.28 -13.39
C GLU A 305 38.38 8.95 -12.54
N ASN A 306 39.29 9.92 -12.39
CA ASN A 306 40.51 9.76 -11.58
C ASN A 306 40.16 9.63 -10.09
N PRO A 307 40.52 8.52 -9.41
CA PRO A 307 40.26 8.37 -7.98
C PRO A 307 41.19 9.26 -7.18
N PRO A 308 40.76 9.77 -6.01
CA PRO A 308 41.66 10.40 -5.06
C PRO A 308 42.64 9.35 -4.51
N GLY A 309 43.87 9.35 -5.03
CA GLY A 309 45.00 8.59 -4.48
C GLY A 309 45.16 7.13 -4.95
N GLY A 310 44.80 6.77 -6.18
CA GLY A 310 45.12 5.46 -6.76
C GLY A 310 43.94 4.80 -7.47
N GLU A 311 43.66 3.53 -7.16
CA GLU A 311 42.52 2.76 -7.71
C GLU A 311 41.20 3.04 -6.96
N TRP A 312 40.06 2.73 -7.60
CA TRP A 312 38.73 2.82 -7.01
C TRP A 312 38.46 1.65 -6.05
N ASP A 313 38.50 1.93 -4.74
CA ASP A 313 38.09 0.99 -3.69
C ASP A 313 36.62 1.18 -3.31
N PHE A 314 36.01 0.15 -2.70
CA PHE A 314 34.63 0.23 -2.19
C PHE A 314 34.41 1.44 -1.26
N SER A 315 35.33 1.68 -0.33
CA SER A 315 35.24 2.80 0.63
C SER A 315 35.26 4.16 -0.07
N LYS A 316 36.04 4.32 -1.15
CA LYS A 316 36.14 5.57 -1.92
C LYS A 316 34.85 5.81 -2.72
N LEU A 317 34.30 4.77 -3.33
CA LEU A 317 33.02 4.83 -4.04
C LEU A 317 31.86 5.15 -3.10
N LEU A 318 31.84 4.56 -1.91
CA LEU A 318 30.83 4.83 -0.89
C LEU A 318 30.83 6.30 -0.45
N VAL A 319 32.02 6.89 -0.25
CA VAL A 319 32.15 8.30 0.14
C VAL A 319 31.65 9.22 -0.98
N LYS A 320 32.06 8.94 -2.23
CA LYS A 320 31.61 9.72 -3.40
C LYS A 320 30.09 9.65 -3.60
N ASN A 321 29.52 8.47 -3.44
CA ASN A 321 28.10 8.20 -3.70
C ASN A 321 27.24 8.13 -2.43
N ARG A 322 27.65 8.76 -1.33
CA ARG A 322 26.94 8.67 -0.04
C ARG A 322 25.49 9.13 -0.10
N ALA A 323 25.20 10.12 -0.97
CA ALA A 323 23.84 10.61 -1.19
C ALA A 323 22.89 9.52 -1.74
N LEU A 324 23.40 8.55 -2.51
CA LEU A 324 22.62 7.42 -3.05
C LEU A 324 22.11 6.47 -1.96
N PHE A 325 22.73 6.45 -0.78
CA PHE A 325 22.31 5.62 0.35
C PHE A 325 21.49 6.40 1.38
N GLN A 326 21.09 7.64 1.05
CA GLN A 326 20.27 8.53 1.87
C GLN A 326 19.06 9.00 1.04
N GLN A 327 18.73 10.29 1.07
CA GLN A 327 17.52 10.86 0.46
C GLN A 327 17.45 10.67 -1.07
N GLN A 328 18.59 10.73 -1.77
CA GLN A 328 18.60 10.55 -3.23
C GLN A 328 18.24 9.10 -3.60
N GLY A 329 18.72 8.13 -2.81
CA GLY A 329 18.35 6.73 -2.94
C GLY A 329 16.88 6.50 -2.72
N GLU A 330 16.34 7.04 -1.63
CA GLU A 330 14.90 6.96 -1.30
C GLU A 330 14.05 7.49 -2.44
N HIS A 331 14.37 8.68 -2.99
CA HIS A 331 13.62 9.28 -4.10
C HIS A 331 13.65 8.43 -5.38
N ILE A 332 14.79 7.81 -5.70
CA ILE A 332 14.93 6.93 -6.87
C ILE A 332 14.11 5.63 -6.72
N LEU A 333 13.91 5.17 -5.49
CA LEU A 333 13.17 3.94 -5.20
C LEU A 333 11.65 4.16 -5.20
N VAL A 334 11.18 5.39 -4.93
CA VAL A 334 9.77 5.75 -5.07
C VAL A 334 9.37 5.68 -6.55
N HIS A 335 8.29 4.95 -6.82
CA HIS A 335 7.74 4.86 -8.17
C HIS A 335 7.04 6.17 -8.53
N HIS A 336 7.75 7.07 -9.20
CA HIS A 336 7.14 8.25 -9.81
C HIS A 336 6.50 7.85 -11.15
N ILE A 337 5.23 8.25 -11.32
CA ILE A 337 4.48 8.07 -12.57
C ILE A 337 5.10 8.92 -13.70
N VAL A 338 5.87 9.96 -13.33
CA VAL A 338 6.68 10.78 -14.24
C VAL A 338 8.14 10.42 -14.04
N SER A 339 8.81 9.96 -15.11
CA SER A 339 10.24 9.67 -15.07
C SER A 339 11.01 10.98 -15.02
N GLU A 340 11.65 11.28 -13.89
CA GLU A 340 12.69 12.31 -13.85
C GLU A 340 13.88 11.82 -14.69
N THR A 341 13.98 12.33 -15.92
CA THR A 341 15.22 12.23 -16.70
C THR A 341 16.29 13.03 -15.97
N PRO A 342 17.42 12.42 -15.54
CA PRO A 342 18.52 13.20 -15.00
C PRO A 342 19.06 14.10 -16.12
N SER A 343 18.96 15.41 -15.95
CA SER A 343 19.60 16.38 -16.82
C SER A 343 21.11 16.08 -16.83
N SER A 344 21.61 15.71 -18.00
CA SER A 344 23.04 15.59 -18.27
C SER A 344 23.71 16.91 -17.92
N THR A 345 24.65 16.84 -17.00
CA THR A 345 25.47 17.96 -16.54
C THR A 345 26.37 18.42 -17.68
N THR A 346 26.10 19.59 -18.25
CA THR A 346 27.10 20.38 -18.95
C THR A 346 27.41 21.63 -18.13
N ASN A 347 28.70 21.92 -18.05
CA ASN A 347 29.34 22.83 -17.11
C ASN A 347 28.73 24.25 -17.08
N GLY A 348 28.50 24.78 -15.87
CA GLY A 348 28.16 26.18 -15.66
C GLY A 348 27.73 26.45 -14.23
N THR A 349 28.62 27.07 -13.45
CA THR A 349 28.40 27.67 -12.14
C THR A 349 26.98 28.20 -11.96
N SER A 350 26.17 27.55 -11.13
CA SER A 350 24.85 28.05 -10.74
C SER A 350 24.48 27.57 -9.35
N SER A 351 23.98 28.53 -8.56
CA SER A 351 23.56 28.41 -7.17
C SER A 351 22.61 27.24 -6.92
N LEU A 352 22.66 26.68 -5.71
CA LEU A 352 21.64 25.81 -5.12
C LEU A 352 20.23 26.42 -5.30
N THR A 353 19.55 26.08 -6.40
CA THR A 353 18.10 26.18 -6.49
C THR A 353 17.58 24.79 -6.22
N LYS A 354 17.04 24.60 -5.02
CA LYS A 354 16.19 23.45 -4.69
C LYS A 354 15.17 23.32 -5.81
N THR A 355 15.25 22.26 -6.62
CA THR A 355 14.15 21.88 -7.51
C THR A 355 13.05 21.31 -6.62
N THR A 356 12.32 22.19 -5.96
CA THR A 356 11.03 21.88 -5.37
C THR A 356 10.12 21.47 -6.51
N ILE A 357 9.37 20.39 -6.31
CA ILE A 357 8.25 20.02 -7.17
C ILE A 357 7.36 21.27 -7.23
N GLN A 358 7.38 22.01 -8.34
CA GLN A 358 6.52 23.17 -8.51
C GLN A 358 5.09 22.65 -8.65
N LEU A 359 4.38 22.65 -7.53
CA LEU A 359 2.96 22.36 -7.50
C LEU A 359 2.23 23.40 -8.36
N PRO A 360 1.14 23.02 -9.06
CA PRO A 360 0.46 23.91 -10.01
C PRO A 360 0.00 25.21 -9.33
N ALA A 361 0.21 26.35 -10.00
CA ALA A 361 -0.33 27.63 -9.56
C ALA A 361 -1.82 27.73 -9.87
N PHE A 362 -2.62 28.17 -8.91
CA PHE A 362 -4.05 28.41 -9.10
C PHE A 362 -4.33 29.88 -9.49
N PRO A 363 -5.47 30.15 -10.15
CA PRO A 363 -5.97 31.51 -10.30
C PRO A 363 -6.21 32.21 -8.95
N TYR A 364 -6.36 33.54 -8.97
CA TYR A 364 -6.49 34.38 -7.77
C TYR A 364 -7.60 33.91 -6.81
N LEU A 365 -8.82 33.75 -7.31
CA LEU A 365 -10.01 33.42 -6.50
C LEU A 365 -9.89 32.05 -5.79
N PRO A 366 -9.64 30.92 -6.48
CA PRO A 366 -9.51 29.62 -5.82
C PRO A 366 -8.33 29.56 -4.85
N THR A 367 -7.23 30.28 -5.11
CA THR A 367 -6.14 30.38 -4.13
C THR A 367 -6.57 31.13 -2.88
N LEU A 368 -7.31 32.23 -3.03
CA LEU A 368 -7.82 33.01 -1.89
C LEU A 368 -8.85 32.20 -1.07
N VAL A 369 -9.72 31.43 -1.74
CA VAL A 369 -10.63 30.49 -1.06
C VAL A 369 -9.86 29.40 -0.34
N LEU A 370 -8.81 28.84 -0.95
CA LEU A 370 -7.98 27.80 -0.34
C LEU A 370 -7.21 28.32 0.88
N THR A 371 -6.67 29.52 0.82
CA THR A 371 -5.97 30.17 1.94
C THR A 371 -6.92 30.56 3.08
N ALA A 372 -8.15 31.00 2.76
CA ALA A 372 -9.20 31.22 3.75
C ALA A 372 -9.60 29.90 4.44
N ALA A 373 -9.71 28.81 3.69
CA ALA A 373 -9.97 27.48 4.24
C ALA A 373 -8.82 26.98 5.12
N PHE A 374 -7.57 27.28 4.74
CA PHE A 374 -6.38 26.98 5.54
C PHE A 374 -6.46 27.68 6.89
N LEU A 375 -6.68 28.99 6.89
CA LEU A 375 -6.82 29.74 8.13
C LEU A 375 -8.04 29.29 8.95
N ALA A 376 -9.16 28.92 8.32
CA ALA A 376 -10.31 28.35 9.01
C ALA A 376 -9.99 26.99 9.68
N ALA A 377 -9.21 26.13 9.05
CA ALA A 377 -8.88 24.81 9.59
C ALA A 377 -7.94 24.88 10.81
N TYR A 378 -6.99 25.83 10.80
CA TYR A 378 -5.96 25.96 11.84
C TYR A 378 -6.36 26.91 12.97
N ILE A 379 -7.08 28.00 12.66
CA ILE A 379 -7.54 28.95 13.68
C ILE A 379 -8.84 28.42 14.31
N PRO A 380 -8.95 28.36 15.64
CA PRO A 380 -10.21 28.01 16.31
C PRO A 380 -11.24 29.13 16.15
N GLN A 381 -12.52 28.75 15.95
CA GLN A 381 -13.66 29.67 15.75
C GLN A 381 -13.74 30.82 16.78
N ARG A 382 -13.33 30.56 18.03
CA ARG A 382 -13.35 31.55 19.13
C ARG A 382 -12.44 32.77 18.84
N LEU A 383 -11.38 32.59 18.06
CA LEU A 383 -10.40 33.63 17.78
C LEU A 383 -10.70 34.44 16.51
N ASP A 384 -11.73 34.07 15.75
CA ASP A 384 -12.04 34.69 14.47
C ASP A 384 -12.33 36.19 14.61
N THR A 385 -13.05 36.60 15.66
CA THR A 385 -13.34 38.02 15.92
C THR A 385 -12.08 38.83 16.23
N VAL A 386 -11.07 38.22 16.83
CA VAL A 386 -9.78 38.85 17.14
C VAL A 386 -8.93 38.97 15.88
N PHE A 387 -8.89 37.91 15.07
CA PHE A 387 -8.06 37.87 13.87
C PHE A 387 -8.67 38.57 12.66
N PHE A 388 -9.99 38.56 12.49
CA PHE A 388 -10.66 38.96 11.24
C PHE A 388 -11.57 40.21 11.35
N SER A 389 -11.76 40.80 12.54
CA SER A 389 -12.62 41.99 12.69
C SER A 389 -12.06 43.25 12.00
N LYS A 390 -12.90 43.92 11.20
CA LYS A 390 -12.59 45.19 10.51
C LYS A 390 -12.93 46.45 11.33
N PHE A 391 -13.64 46.31 12.45
CA PHE A 391 -14.13 47.42 13.28
C PHE A 391 -13.09 48.06 14.22
N THR A 392 -11.83 47.61 14.21
CA THR A 392 -10.75 48.29 14.96
C THR A 392 -9.89 49.11 13.99
N SER A 393 -10.04 50.43 14.05
CA SER A 393 -9.63 51.41 13.03
C SER A 393 -8.13 51.65 12.86
N SER A 394 -7.24 50.79 13.38
CA SER A 394 -5.80 50.96 13.15
C SER A 394 -5.08 49.62 13.07
N LYS A 395 -4.41 49.36 11.94
CA LYS A 395 -3.54 48.19 11.71
C LYS A 395 -2.55 47.99 12.88
N LYS A 396 -1.97 49.07 13.43
CA LYS A 396 -1.07 49.05 14.60
C LYS A 396 -1.76 48.60 15.90
N LYS A 397 -3.05 48.91 16.12
CA LYS A 397 -3.80 48.44 17.31
C LYS A 397 -4.24 46.99 17.17
N ARG A 398 -4.48 46.48 15.96
CA ARG A 398 -4.81 45.08 15.67
C ARG A 398 -3.62 44.16 15.97
N ILE A 399 -2.43 44.52 15.48
CA ILE A 399 -1.16 43.81 15.77
C ILE A 399 -0.87 43.80 17.28
N ARG A 400 -1.06 44.94 17.98
CA ARG A 400 -0.89 45.01 19.45
C ARG A 400 -1.89 44.17 20.25
N ARG A 401 -3.13 43.96 19.76
CA ARG A 401 -4.11 43.06 20.41
C ARG A 401 -3.79 41.60 20.17
N ARG A 402 -3.30 41.25 18.97
CA ARG A 402 -2.79 39.91 18.64
C ARG A 402 -1.57 39.54 19.50
N GLY A 403 -0.59 40.44 19.61
CA GLY A 403 0.57 40.25 20.50
C GLY A 403 0.24 40.21 21.99
N ARG A 404 -0.81 40.92 22.45
CA ARG A 404 -1.30 40.82 23.84
C ARG A 404 -1.99 39.50 24.16
N PHE A 405 -2.60 38.84 23.18
CA PHE A 405 -3.17 37.51 23.34
C PHE A 405 -2.06 36.46 23.55
N ASN A 406 -0.92 36.63 22.88
CA ASN A 406 0.29 35.80 23.06
C ASN A 406 0.96 36.01 24.44
N LEU A 407 0.93 37.24 24.97
CA LEU A 407 1.48 37.54 26.31
C LEU A 407 0.56 37.06 27.46
N ALA A 408 -0.76 37.16 27.28
CA ALA A 408 -1.73 36.71 28.28
C ALA A 408 -1.77 35.18 28.41
N SER A 409 -1.51 34.43 27.34
CA SER A 409 -1.37 32.96 27.40
C SER A 409 -0.06 32.51 28.05
N GLN A 410 1.00 33.33 28.03
CA GLN A 410 2.28 33.04 28.72
C GLN A 410 2.23 33.33 30.24
N LEU A 411 1.53 34.39 30.68
CA LEU A 411 1.49 34.79 32.09
C LEU A 411 0.63 33.88 32.99
N GLN A 412 -0.19 33.00 32.40
CA GLN A 412 -1.05 32.09 33.17
C GLN A 412 -0.40 30.70 33.40
N GLY A 413 0.87 30.52 32.98
CA GLY A 413 1.64 29.27 33.11
C GLY A 413 2.81 29.32 34.09
N GLN A 414 2.98 30.42 34.84
CA GLN A 414 3.93 30.56 35.94
C GLN A 414 3.16 30.94 37.20
N ASP A 415 2.55 29.97 37.85
CA ASP A 415 2.14 30.05 39.27
C ASP A 415 1.84 28.61 39.74
N GLN A 416 2.90 27.79 39.81
CA GLN A 416 2.98 26.59 40.64
C GLN A 416 4.44 26.49 41.13
N ASP A 417 4.70 27.04 42.31
CA ASP A 417 5.32 26.32 43.44
C ASP A 417 5.79 27.32 44.53
N PHE A 418 5.65 26.88 45.79
CA PHE A 418 6.20 27.33 47.08
C PHE A 418 5.27 27.98 48.13
N ASP A 419 5.28 27.33 49.30
CA ASP A 419 4.42 27.42 50.50
C ASP A 419 4.74 28.59 51.48
N ASP A 420 3.67 29.09 52.15
CA ASP A 420 3.48 29.51 53.58
C ASP A 420 4.42 30.53 54.32
N PRO A 421 4.04 31.16 55.48
CA PRO A 421 2.70 31.52 56.04
C PRO A 421 2.60 32.90 56.81
N ILE A 422 1.36 33.29 57.20
CA ILE A 422 0.90 34.05 58.42
C ILE A 422 0.87 35.62 58.53
N GLN A 423 -0.27 36.12 59.07
CA GLN A 423 -0.65 37.43 59.72
C GLN A 423 -0.92 38.68 58.83
N THR A 424 -1.92 39.58 59.02
CA THR A 424 -3.11 39.82 59.88
C THR A 424 -3.94 40.97 59.23
N PRO A 425 -5.22 41.22 59.59
CA PRO A 425 -6.09 42.20 58.92
C PRO A 425 -6.26 43.50 59.72
N THR A 426 -6.22 44.67 59.06
CA THR A 426 -6.73 45.93 59.64
C THR A 426 -7.58 46.76 58.68
N LYS A 427 -8.71 47.21 59.23
CA LYS A 427 -9.84 47.94 58.64
C LYS A 427 -9.58 49.44 58.47
N SER A 428 -10.20 50.06 57.46
CA SER A 428 -10.93 51.36 57.55
C SER A 428 -11.71 51.61 56.25
N SER A 429 -13.05 51.53 56.24
CA SER A 429 -14.01 52.66 56.33
C SER A 429 -14.01 53.60 55.10
N LYS A 430 -15.10 54.10 54.49
CA LYS A 430 -16.58 53.92 54.47
C LYS A 430 -17.09 55.01 53.48
N ARG A 431 -18.30 54.85 52.93
CA ARG A 431 -19.18 55.80 52.17
C ARG A 431 -19.00 55.80 50.64
N SER A 432 -19.90 55.19 49.86
CA SER A 432 -21.33 55.49 49.57
C SER A 432 -21.51 56.59 48.51
N GLY A 433 -21.92 56.17 47.32
CA GLY A 433 -22.37 57.01 46.22
C GLY A 433 -22.82 56.13 45.06
N ALA A 434 -24.10 55.73 45.08
CA ALA A 434 -24.72 54.93 44.03
C ALA A 434 -24.89 55.75 42.76
N GLN A 435 -24.39 55.25 41.63
CA GLN A 435 -25.00 55.47 40.31
C GLN A 435 -24.83 54.21 39.44
N SER A 436 -25.95 53.83 38.83
CA SER A 436 -26.18 52.62 38.04
C SER A 436 -25.39 52.61 36.73
N ARG A 437 -24.68 51.51 36.46
CA ARG A 437 -24.29 51.16 35.09
C ARG A 437 -24.27 49.65 34.90
N VAL A 438 -25.21 49.19 34.08
CA VAL A 438 -25.36 47.82 33.59
C VAL A 438 -24.03 47.30 33.03
N THR A 439 -23.42 46.34 33.73
CA THR A 439 -22.22 45.63 33.27
C THR A 439 -22.63 44.43 32.42
N LYS A 440 -22.29 44.47 31.13
CA LYS A 440 -22.29 43.31 30.23
C LYS A 440 -21.42 42.21 30.84
N SER A 441 -22.02 41.07 31.10
CA SER A 441 -21.34 39.84 31.49
C SER A 441 -20.35 39.43 30.40
N THR A 442 -19.10 39.25 30.83
CA THR A 442 -18.00 38.69 30.04
C THR A 442 -18.02 37.18 30.30
N PRO A 443 -18.10 36.29 29.30
CA PRO A 443 -17.99 34.86 29.57
C PRO A 443 -16.51 34.48 29.62
N ALA A 444 -15.88 34.67 30.77
CA ALA A 444 -14.56 34.17 31.10
C ALA A 444 -14.68 32.93 32.00
N SER A 445 -15.30 31.86 31.49
CA SER A 445 -15.41 30.59 32.24
C SER A 445 -15.66 29.43 31.28
N SER A 446 -14.61 28.98 30.58
CA SER A 446 -14.46 27.61 30.00
C SER A 446 -13.13 27.46 29.23
N LEU A 447 -12.02 27.86 29.83
CA LEU A 447 -10.67 27.77 29.23
C LEU A 447 -9.79 26.68 29.87
N SER A 448 -10.33 25.80 30.71
CA SER A 448 -9.56 24.76 31.42
C SER A 448 -9.39 23.42 30.67
N LEU A 449 -9.51 23.38 29.33
CA LEU A 449 -9.30 22.14 28.56
C LEU A 449 -8.06 22.16 27.63
N LEU A 450 -7.29 23.25 27.60
CA LEU A 450 -5.98 23.27 26.93
C LEU A 450 -4.90 23.43 27.99
N GLY A 451 -4.42 22.30 28.52
CA GLY A 451 -3.19 22.25 29.27
C GLY A 451 -2.02 22.74 28.40
N SER A 452 -1.26 23.68 28.94
CA SER A 452 -0.01 24.19 28.40
C SER A 452 0.95 23.03 28.12
N ARG A 453 1.27 22.80 26.84
CA ARG A 453 2.50 22.12 26.44
C ARG A 453 3.24 23.04 25.49
N LYS A 454 4.35 23.61 25.97
CA LYS A 454 5.45 24.08 25.13
C LYS A 454 5.88 22.92 24.25
N GLY A 455 5.40 22.89 23.01
CA GLY A 455 5.63 21.82 22.06
C GLY A 455 4.70 21.97 20.86
N ILE A 456 5.20 22.63 19.82
CA ILE A 456 4.81 22.51 18.40
C ILE A 456 3.33 22.14 18.19
N THR A 457 2.44 23.14 18.20
CA THR A 457 1.00 22.95 17.94
C THR A 457 0.64 22.84 16.46
N ASN A 458 1.61 22.63 15.56
CA ASN A 458 1.36 22.59 14.11
C ASN A 458 0.96 21.22 13.56
N PHE A 459 0.75 20.19 14.39
CA PHE A 459 0.37 18.85 13.92
C PHE A 459 -1.00 18.37 14.44
N LEU A 460 -1.98 19.27 14.53
CA LEU A 460 -3.38 18.84 14.62
C LEU A 460 -3.97 18.69 13.22
N THR A 461 -4.69 17.59 13.01
CA THR A 461 -5.52 17.37 11.83
C THR A 461 -6.41 18.60 11.56
N PRO A 462 -6.59 19.02 10.29
CA PRO A 462 -7.36 20.21 9.95
C PRO A 462 -8.79 20.08 10.51
N ARG A 463 -9.25 21.12 11.22
CA ARG A 463 -10.55 21.10 11.86
C ARG A 463 -11.68 21.32 10.84
N PRO A 464 -12.84 20.64 11.02
CA PRO A 464 -14.02 20.95 10.22
C PRO A 464 -14.54 22.36 10.50
N PHE A 465 -14.91 23.08 9.44
CA PHE A 465 -15.48 24.44 9.50
C PHE A 465 -16.78 24.53 8.68
N SER A 466 -17.65 25.50 8.98
CA SER A 466 -18.85 25.76 8.18
C SER A 466 -18.53 26.62 6.96
N LEU A 467 -19.34 26.50 5.90
CA LEU A 467 -19.22 27.32 4.70
C LEU A 467 -19.33 28.82 5.02
N GLU A 468 -20.26 29.20 5.90
CA GLU A 468 -20.44 30.60 6.32
C GLU A 468 -19.17 31.19 6.93
N ARG A 469 -18.46 30.40 7.74
CA ARG A 469 -17.21 30.80 8.35
C ARG A 469 -16.11 30.98 7.30
N LEU A 470 -16.04 30.08 6.31
CA LEU A 470 -15.11 30.19 5.19
C LEU A 470 -15.33 31.51 4.42
N LEU A 471 -16.58 31.82 4.07
CA LEU A 471 -16.93 33.05 3.36
C LEU A 471 -16.62 34.30 4.18
N ALA A 472 -16.88 34.28 5.49
CA ALA A 472 -16.53 35.38 6.39
C ALA A 472 -15.01 35.64 6.43
N ILE A 473 -14.21 34.57 6.47
CA ILE A 473 -12.74 34.64 6.48
C ILE A 473 -12.22 35.10 5.10
N TYR A 474 -12.77 34.58 4.01
CA TYR A 474 -12.50 35.01 2.63
C TYR A 474 -12.63 36.52 2.48
N HIS A 475 -13.77 37.09 2.90
CA HIS A 475 -13.99 38.54 2.84
C HIS A 475 -13.09 39.36 3.77
N ALA A 476 -12.56 38.74 4.83
CA ALA A 476 -11.68 39.42 5.77
C ALA A 476 -10.23 39.52 5.27
N ILE A 477 -9.80 38.57 4.43
CA ILE A 477 -8.42 38.45 3.95
C ILE A 477 -8.23 39.08 2.57
N ASP A 478 -9.29 39.19 1.77
CA ASP A 478 -9.21 39.68 0.39
C ASP A 478 -8.49 41.04 0.26
N PRO A 479 -7.30 41.09 -0.39
CA PRO A 479 -6.55 42.33 -0.55
C PRO A 479 -7.17 43.27 -1.59
N ASN A 480 -7.92 42.73 -2.57
CA ASN A 480 -8.54 43.47 -3.66
C ASN A 480 -10.06 43.23 -3.68
N PRO A 481 -10.83 43.83 -2.75
CA PRO A 481 -12.27 43.64 -2.73
C PRO A 481 -12.91 44.17 -4.02
N SER A 482 -13.56 43.29 -4.78
CA SER A 482 -14.31 43.65 -5.98
C SER A 482 -15.32 44.76 -5.68
N LEU A 483 -15.15 45.94 -6.29
CA LEU A 483 -16.02 47.11 -6.08
C LEU A 483 -17.39 46.97 -6.77
N VAL A 484 -17.60 45.89 -7.55
CA VAL A 484 -18.82 45.60 -8.29
C VAL A 484 -19.60 44.51 -7.55
N ALA A 485 -20.81 44.86 -7.11
CA ALA A 485 -21.73 44.00 -6.37
C ALA A 485 -22.38 42.92 -7.26
N LEU A 486 -21.58 42.05 -7.88
CA LEU A 486 -22.12 40.78 -8.36
C LEU A 486 -22.53 39.92 -7.15
N PRO A 487 -23.55 39.07 -7.28
CA PRO A 487 -23.88 38.10 -6.23
C PRO A 487 -22.65 37.24 -5.95
N VAL A 488 -22.01 37.47 -4.81
CA VAL A 488 -20.76 36.84 -4.41
C VAL A 488 -20.87 35.30 -4.42
N ALA A 489 -22.08 34.79 -4.17
CA ALA A 489 -22.41 33.37 -4.25
C ALA A 489 -22.14 32.76 -5.64
N ASP A 490 -22.41 33.51 -6.72
CA ASP A 490 -22.29 33.01 -8.09
C ASP A 490 -20.82 32.93 -8.56
N ALA A 491 -19.95 33.77 -8.00
CA ALA A 491 -18.52 33.77 -8.31
C ALA A 491 -17.72 32.78 -7.46
N ILE A 492 -18.11 32.56 -6.18
CA ILE A 492 -17.35 31.71 -5.25
C ILE A 492 -17.81 30.25 -5.30
N SER A 493 -19.09 29.98 -5.51
CA SER A 493 -19.61 28.60 -5.61
C SER A 493 -18.93 27.73 -6.68
N PRO A 494 -18.63 28.20 -7.92
CA PRO A 494 -17.89 27.40 -8.88
C PRO A 494 -16.46 27.11 -8.40
N GLU A 495 -15.81 28.04 -7.70
CA GLU A 495 -14.45 27.86 -7.18
C GLU A 495 -14.38 26.87 -6.02
N ILE A 496 -15.41 26.85 -5.15
CA ILE A 496 -15.52 25.81 -4.12
C ILE A 496 -15.73 24.45 -4.79
N ALA A 497 -16.54 24.38 -5.85
CA ALA A 497 -16.73 23.15 -6.61
C ALA A 497 -15.46 22.68 -7.35
N THR A 498 -14.63 23.59 -7.89
CA THR A 498 -13.34 23.24 -8.50
C THR A 498 -12.37 22.70 -7.45
N LEU A 499 -12.25 23.35 -6.29
CA LEU A 499 -11.42 22.89 -5.17
C LEU A 499 -11.89 21.54 -4.60
N GLN A 500 -13.19 21.28 -4.59
CA GLN A 500 -13.77 19.99 -4.21
C GLN A 500 -13.45 18.89 -5.23
N ARG A 501 -13.56 19.19 -6.53
CA ARG A 501 -13.17 18.26 -7.61
C ARG A 501 -11.68 17.90 -7.55
N LEU A 502 -10.84 18.88 -7.20
CA LEU A 502 -9.40 18.68 -6.96
C LEU A 502 -9.09 17.98 -5.62
N ARG A 503 -10.12 17.66 -4.82
CA ARG A 503 -10.00 17.05 -3.48
C ARG A 503 -9.11 17.87 -2.53
N LEU A 504 -9.03 19.18 -2.71
CA LEU A 504 -8.35 20.07 -1.76
C LEU A 504 -9.27 20.40 -0.58
N LEU A 505 -10.56 20.57 -0.89
CA LEU A 505 -11.65 20.68 0.07
C LEU A 505 -12.53 19.42 0.00
N VAL A 506 -12.88 18.86 1.16
CA VAL A 506 -13.71 17.66 1.26
C VAL A 506 -14.83 17.93 2.27
N PRO A 507 -16.09 17.59 1.96
CA PRO A 507 -17.16 17.64 2.95
C PRO A 507 -16.87 16.63 4.08
N ALA A 508 -16.99 17.08 5.32
CA ALA A 508 -16.66 16.29 6.52
C ALA A 508 -17.65 15.13 6.76
N SER A 509 -18.80 15.12 6.08
CA SER A 509 -19.82 14.07 6.18
C SER A 509 -19.88 13.23 4.91
N SER A 510 -19.71 11.91 5.06
CA SER A 510 -19.77 10.94 3.95
C SER A 510 -21.14 10.87 3.28
N ALA A 511 -22.22 11.31 3.95
CA ALA A 511 -23.57 11.31 3.39
C ALA A 511 -23.77 12.38 2.30
N ALA A 512 -23.06 13.51 2.38
CA ALA A 512 -23.16 14.61 1.42
C ALA A 512 -22.28 14.40 0.17
N ALA A 513 -21.22 13.59 0.29
CA ALA A 513 -20.36 13.22 -0.84
C ALA A 513 -21.07 12.33 -1.89
N ALA A 514 -22.08 11.55 -1.46
CA ALA A 514 -22.83 10.65 -2.34
C ALA A 514 -24.04 11.31 -3.03
N SER A 515 -24.54 12.43 -2.50
CA SER A 515 -25.73 13.13 -3.01
C SER A 515 -25.42 14.29 -3.96
N GLY A 516 -24.18 14.42 -4.45
CA GLY A 516 -23.83 15.44 -5.43
C GLY A 516 -23.74 16.86 -4.86
N GLY A 517 -23.45 17.03 -3.57
CA GLY A 517 -23.08 18.33 -3.00
C GLY A 517 -24.21 19.36 -2.99
N ALA A 518 -25.42 18.96 -2.56
CA ALA A 518 -26.41 19.94 -2.14
C ALA A 518 -25.89 20.67 -0.90
N ILE A 519 -25.51 21.93 -1.08
CA ILE A 519 -24.92 22.80 -0.06
C ILE A 519 -25.99 23.16 0.96
N ASP A 520 -26.23 22.30 1.93
CA ASP A 520 -27.12 22.59 3.05
C ASP A 520 -26.38 23.42 4.12
N GLY A 521 -27.07 24.33 4.80
CA GLY A 521 -26.48 25.29 5.75
C GLY A 521 -25.78 24.66 6.96
N GLY A 522 -25.98 23.35 7.19
CA GLY A 522 -25.33 22.56 8.23
C GLY A 522 -24.08 21.79 7.79
N GLU A 523 -23.69 21.85 6.52
CA GLU A 523 -22.57 21.06 6.00
C GLU A 523 -21.22 21.58 6.53
N LYS A 524 -20.46 20.66 7.14
CA LYS A 524 -19.11 20.92 7.62
C LYS A 524 -18.11 20.53 6.53
N TRP A 525 -17.14 21.39 6.29
CA TRP A 525 -16.08 21.24 5.30
C TRP A 525 -14.74 21.07 6.00
N CYS A 526 -13.86 20.27 5.40
CA CYS A 526 -12.49 20.06 5.86
C CYS A 526 -11.51 20.31 4.71
N LEU A 527 -10.32 20.79 5.06
CA LEU A 527 -9.18 20.68 4.16
C LEU A 527 -8.67 19.24 4.14
N ASN A 528 -8.24 18.78 2.97
CA ASN A 528 -7.64 17.47 2.85
C ASN A 528 -6.28 17.43 3.57
N VAL A 529 -6.17 16.51 4.54
CA VAL A 529 -5.02 16.33 5.44
C VAL A 529 -3.73 16.02 4.68
N ASN A 530 -3.80 15.47 3.46
CA ASN A 530 -2.62 15.13 2.67
C ASN A 530 -1.83 16.37 2.19
N ILE A 531 -2.46 17.54 2.17
CA ILE A 531 -1.81 18.82 1.85
C ILE A 531 -1.02 19.34 3.06
N THR A 532 -1.42 18.96 4.26
CA THR A 532 -0.85 19.47 5.52
C THR A 532 0.09 18.51 6.22
N VAL A 533 -0.01 17.20 5.97
CA VAL A 533 0.77 16.16 6.67
C VAL A 533 1.63 15.36 5.70
N SER A 534 2.53 16.04 4.99
CA SER A 534 3.72 15.37 4.42
C SER A 534 4.91 15.66 5.32
N SER A 535 5.04 14.81 6.34
CA SER A 535 6.08 14.79 7.37
C SER A 535 7.45 14.35 6.83
N SER A 536 7.94 15.03 5.81
CA SER A 536 9.37 15.05 5.49
C SER A 536 9.67 16.45 4.99
N ALA A 537 10.45 17.19 5.77
CA ALA A 537 10.78 18.59 5.60
C ALA A 537 10.58 19.16 4.17
N SER A 538 9.81 20.26 4.10
CA SER A 538 10.03 21.41 3.20
C SER A 538 9.21 21.63 1.92
N VAL A 539 8.13 20.88 1.60
CA VAL A 539 7.46 21.12 0.29
C VAL A 539 5.99 21.55 0.35
N ASN A 540 5.12 20.95 1.17
CA ASN A 540 3.67 21.13 0.98
C ASN A 540 3.01 22.23 1.83
N GLU A 541 3.42 22.44 3.09
CA GLU A 541 2.98 23.61 3.88
C GLU A 541 3.48 24.92 3.25
N GLY A 542 4.71 24.87 2.72
CA GLY A 542 5.31 25.97 1.97
C GLY A 542 4.52 26.34 0.72
N TRP A 543 3.85 25.38 0.06
CA TRP A 543 3.13 25.64 -1.18
C TRP A 543 1.91 26.55 -0.99
N ILE A 544 1.05 26.30 0.01
CA ILE A 544 -0.09 27.20 0.28
C ILE A 544 0.42 28.58 0.69
N VAL A 545 1.47 28.63 1.52
CA VAL A 545 2.08 29.89 1.97
C VAL A 545 2.70 30.66 0.81
N GLU A 546 3.38 29.98 -0.12
CA GLU A 546 3.98 30.55 -1.32
C GLU A 546 2.90 31.09 -2.28
N MET A 547 1.83 30.33 -2.50
CA MET A 547 0.69 30.80 -3.29
C MET A 547 -0.02 32.01 -2.66
N ALA A 548 -0.18 32.00 -1.32
CA ALA A 548 -0.78 33.11 -0.59
C ALA A 548 0.07 34.38 -0.71
N ARG A 549 1.39 34.26 -0.56
CA ARG A 549 2.34 35.36 -0.77
C ARG A 549 2.29 35.88 -2.20
N GLY A 550 2.13 35.01 -3.20
CA GLY A 550 1.95 35.40 -4.61
C GLY A 550 0.72 36.28 -4.85
N ILE A 551 -0.27 36.23 -3.95
CA ILE A 551 -1.52 37.01 -4.01
C ILE A 551 -1.48 38.24 -3.06
N GLY A 552 -0.43 38.36 -2.25
CA GLY A 552 -0.28 39.43 -1.26
C GLY A 552 -0.93 39.14 0.10
N VAL A 553 -1.14 37.85 0.44
CA VAL A 553 -1.65 37.40 1.73
C VAL A 553 -0.53 36.74 2.54
N ASP A 554 -0.11 37.38 3.62
CA ASP A 554 0.90 36.83 4.54
C ASP A 554 0.25 35.95 5.61
N ILE A 555 0.24 34.64 5.38
CA ILE A 555 -0.33 33.64 6.31
C ILE A 555 0.41 33.63 7.66
N ASP A 556 1.72 33.88 7.64
CA ASP A 556 2.57 33.87 8.84
C ASP A 556 2.10 34.92 9.86
N GLU A 557 1.48 36.03 9.43
CA GLU A 557 0.92 37.05 10.35
C GLU A 557 -0.26 36.51 11.18
N TYR A 558 -0.95 35.49 10.68
CA TYR A 558 -2.11 34.87 11.32
C TYR A 558 -1.75 33.62 12.12
N LEU A 559 -0.67 32.94 11.75
CA LEU A 559 -0.18 31.72 12.40
C LEU A 559 0.99 31.95 13.36
N ALA A 560 1.51 33.18 13.47
CA ALA A 560 2.59 33.54 14.39
C ALA A 560 2.24 33.22 15.87
N ILE A 561 2.58 31.99 16.24
CA ILE A 561 2.82 31.50 17.59
C ILE A 561 4.35 31.47 17.73
N ASP A 562 4.97 32.65 17.77
CA ASP A 562 6.35 32.76 18.28
C ASP A 562 6.30 32.85 19.81
#